data_AF-A0A1X7VPE6-F1
#
_entry.id   AF-A0A1X7VPE6-F1
#
_cell.length_a   1.000
_cell.length_b   1.000
_cell.length_c   1.000
_cell.angle_alpha   90.00
_cell.angle_beta   90.00
_cell.angle_gamma   90.00
#
_symmetry.space_group_name_H-M   'P 1'
#
loop_
_entity.id
_entity.type
_entity.pdbx_description
1 polymer ?
#
loop_
_entity_poly.entity_id
_entity_poly.type
_entity_poly.pdbx_seq_one_letter_code
_entity_poly.pdbx_strand_id
1 'polypeptide(L)' 'LLIVVWFPGQIDDLEGVVKTCRECQHHKEDPETPLHPLEQPTRPWQRIHLDFAGLFKGQMCLILVDAYSK' A
#
# COMPACT_ATOMS: atom_id res chain seq x y z
N LEU A 1 -41.30 10.90 6.26
CA LEU A 1 -40.90 11.34 7.60
C LEU A 1 -39.62 10.58 7.97
N LEU A 2 -38.45 11.21 7.83
CA LEU A 2 -37.21 10.67 8.40
C LEU A 2 -37.21 11.05 9.88
N ILE A 3 -37.48 10.07 10.74
CA ILE A 3 -37.34 10.23 12.19
C ILE A 3 -35.85 10.08 12.47
N VAL A 4 -35.20 11.19 12.80
CA VAL A 4 -33.84 11.17 13.33
C VAL A 4 -33.96 11.01 14.84
N VAL A 5 -33.58 9.84 15.35
CA VAL A 5 -33.46 9.59 16.78
C VAL A 5 -32.06 10.03 17.20
N TRP A 6 -31.97 10.84 18.25
CA TRP A 6 -30.70 11.32 18.81
C TRP A 6 -30.62 10.94 20.29
N PHE A 7 -29.48 10.40 20.70
CA PHE A 7 -29.14 10.17 22.11
C PHE A 7 -27.62 10.34 22.33
N PRO A 8 -27.19 10.69 23.56
CA PRO A 8 -25.77 10.82 23.88
C PRO A 8 -25.01 9.51 23.65
N GLY A 9 -23.85 9.56 23.00
CA GLY A 9 -22.99 8.38 22.76
C GLY A 9 -23.33 7.55 21.52
N GLN A 10 -24.36 7.90 20.75
CA GLN A 10 -24.79 7.15 19.56
C GLN A 10 -23.67 6.90 18.52
N ILE A 11 -22.75 7.85 18.35
CA ILE A 11 -21.61 7.70 17.43
C ILE A 11 -20.62 6.67 17.96
N ASP A 12 -20.32 6.69 19.25
CA ASP A 12 -19.41 5.74 19.88
C ASP A 12 -19.95 4.30 19.79
N ASP A 13 -21.25 4.14 20.02
CA ASP A 13 -21.94 2.86 19.86
C ASP A 13 -21.87 2.35 18.41
N LEU A 14 -22.16 3.23 17.44
CA LEU A 14 -22.06 2.90 16.01
C LEU A 14 -20.63 2.49 15.64
N GLU A 15 -19.63 3.23 16.10
CA GLU A 15 -18.23 2.89 15.88
C GLU A 15 -17.89 1.52 16.48
N GLY A 16 -18.38 1.20 17.68
CA GLY A 16 -18.18 -0.10 18.32
C GLY A 16 -18.75 -1.25 17.48
N VAL A 17 -19.95 -1.07 16.93
CA VAL A 17 -20.58 -2.04 16.02
C VAL A 17 -19.77 -2.20 14.74
N VAL A 18 -19.36 -1.10 14.10
CA VAL A 18 -18.59 -1.15 12.84
C VAL A 18 -17.22 -1.79 13.07
N LYS A 19 -16.55 -1.50 14.20
CA LYS A 19 -15.25 -2.08 14.57
C LYS A 19 -15.31 -3.60 14.79
N THR A 20 -16.45 -4.13 15.23
CA THR A 20 -16.63 -5.57 15.50
C THR A 20 -17.31 -6.33 14.37
N CYS A 21 -17.91 -5.63 13.40
CA CYS A 21 -18.56 -6.26 12.25
C CYS A 21 -17.54 -6.84 11.26
N ARG A 22 -17.57 -8.16 11.08
CA ARG A 22 -16.67 -8.90 10.18
C ARG A 22 -16.73 -8.40 8.74
N GLU A 23 -17.93 -8.24 8.19
CA GLU A 23 -18.12 -7.82 6.79
C GLU A 23 -17.64 -6.38 6.58
N CYS A 24 -17.86 -5.48 7.55
CA CYS A 24 -17.35 -4.11 7.50
C CYS A 24 -15.82 -4.09 7.50
N GLN A 25 -15.17 -4.88 8.37
CA GLN A 25 -13.71 -4.93 8.43
C GLN A 25 -13.11 -5.60 7.18
N HIS A 26 -13.78 -6.58 6.58
CA HIS A 26 -13.32 -7.24 5.35
C HIS A 26 -13.30 -6.33 4.13
N HIS A 27 -14.25 -5.38 4.03
CA HIS A 27 -14.34 -4.43 2.93
C HIS A 27 -13.70 -3.07 3.25
N LYS A 28 -13.12 -2.93 4.44
CA LYS A 28 -12.42 -1.70 4.83
C LYS A 28 -11.15 -1.57 3.99
N GLU A 29 -10.84 -0.35 3.58
CA GLU A 29 -9.54 -0.05 2.99
C GLU A 29 -8.42 -0.27 4.01
N ASP A 30 -7.31 -0.83 3.54
CA ASP A 30 -6.12 -0.97 4.35
C ASP A 30 -5.56 0.41 4.71
N PRO A 31 -5.09 0.60 5.95
CA PRO A 31 -4.48 1.86 6.34
C PRO A 31 -3.23 2.11 5.49
N GLU A 32 -3.04 3.37 5.07
CA GLU A 32 -1.79 3.78 4.42
C GLU A 32 -0.62 3.46 5.35
N THR A 33 0.27 2.58 4.88
CA THR A 33 1.48 2.22 5.61
C THR A 33 2.62 3.12 5.14
N PRO A 34 3.36 3.78 6.06
CA PRO A 34 4.51 4.58 5.68
C PRO A 34 5.52 3.73 4.89
N LEU A 35 5.86 4.18 3.69
CA LEU A 35 6.91 3.56 2.91
C LEU A 35 8.23 3.70 3.67
N HIS A 36 8.90 2.57 3.93
CA HIS A 36 10.24 2.60 4.48
C HIS A 36 11.21 3.19 3.45
N PRO A 37 11.96 4.25 3.79
CA PRO A 37 12.95 4.82 2.89
C PRO A 37 14.00 3.76 2.54
N LEU A 38 14.28 3.62 1.25
CA LEU A 38 15.35 2.73 0.81
C LEU A 38 16.70 3.39 1.08
N GLU A 39 17.55 2.78 1.91
CA GLU A 39 18.88 3.32 2.19
C GLU A 39 19.67 3.53 0.90
N GLN A 40 20.31 4.68 0.70
CA GLN A 40 21.12 4.89 -0.49
C GLN A 40 22.38 4.00 -0.45
N PRO A 41 22.75 3.35 -1.56
CA PRO A 41 24.03 2.65 -1.63
C PRO A 41 25.18 3.65 -1.46
N THR A 42 26.28 3.20 -0.83
CA THR A 42 27.48 4.00 -0.55
C THR A 42 28.60 3.78 -1.56
N ARG A 43 28.50 2.75 -2.40
CA ARG A 43 29.46 2.44 -3.47
C ARG A 43 28.78 1.77 -4.68
N PRO A 44 29.41 1.83 -5.87
CA PRO A 44 28.93 1.10 -7.05
C PRO A 44 28.75 -0.39 -6.77
N TRP A 45 27.78 -1.00 -7.43
CA TRP A 45 27.48 -2.44 -7.36
C TRP A 45 27.00 -2.95 -5.99
N GLN A 46 26.65 -2.06 -5.06
CA GLN A 46 26.13 -2.45 -3.75
C GLN A 46 24.65 -2.85 -3.80
N ARG A 47 23.87 -2.23 -4.69
CA ARG A 47 22.47 -2.58 -4.92
C ARG A 47 22.16 -2.50 -6.40
N ILE A 48 21.67 -3.60 -6.96
CA ILE A 48 21.37 -3.74 -8.38
C ILE A 48 19.88 -4.04 -8.52
N HIS A 49 19.20 -3.28 -9.38
CA HIS A 49 17.84 -3.57 -9.80
C HIS A 49 17.89 -4.38 -11.09
N LEU A 50 17.21 -5.52 -11.10
CA LEU A 50 17.05 -6.39 -12.26
C LEU A 50 15.57 -6.49 -12.58
N ASP A 51 15.21 -6.24 -13.83
CA ASP A 51 13.83 -6.42 -14.29
C ASP A 51 13.79 -6.83 -15.75
N PHE A 52 12.73 -7.52 -16.15
CA PHE A 52 12.49 -7.84 -17.55
C PHE A 52 11.63 -6.74 -18.19
N ALA A 53 12.11 -6.15 -19.28
CA ALA A 53 11.40 -5.09 -20.01
C ALA A 53 10.21 -5.58 -20.85
N GLY A 54 9.79 -6.83 -20.67
CA GLY A 54 8.89 -7.54 -21.59
C GLY A 54 9.54 -7.83 -22.95
N LEU A 55 8.71 -8.15 -23.94
CA LEU A 55 9.16 -8.45 -25.30
C LEU A 55 9.42 -7.14 -26.08
N PHE A 56 10.68 -6.78 -26.25
CA PHE A 56 11.11 -5.73 -27.17
C PHE A 56 11.56 -6.37 -28.48
N LYS A 57 10.87 -6.05 -29.59
CA LYS A 57 11.12 -6.65 -30.91
C LYS A 57 11.11 -8.19 -30.90
N GLY A 58 10.21 -8.78 -30.12
CA GLY A 58 10.07 -10.24 -29.99
C GLY A 58 11.17 -10.90 -29.15
N GLN A 59 12.03 -10.12 -28.50
CA GLN A 59 13.05 -10.61 -27.58
C GLN A 59 12.78 -10.13 -26.17
N MET A 60 13.00 -11.00 -25.19
CA MET A 60 12.87 -10.65 -23.78
C MET A 60 14.19 -10.03 -23.30
N CYS A 61 14.14 -8.79 -22.83
CA CYS A 61 15.33 -8.07 -22.38
C CYS A 61 15.38 -8.04 -20.85
N LEU A 62 16.51 -8.48 -20.29
CA LEU A 62 16.84 -8.25 -18.87
C LEU A 62 17.56 -6.91 -18.75
N ILE A 63 16.98 -5.99 -17.99
CA ILE A 63 17.57 -4.69 -17.66
C ILE A 63 18.27 -4.82 -16.31
N LEU A 64 19.50 -4.30 -16.26
CA LEU A 64 20.31 -4.19 -15.05
C LEU A 64 20.59 -2.71 -14.78
N VAL A 65 20.23 -2.24 -13.60
CA VAL A 65 20.52 -0.87 -13.15
C VAL A 65 21.25 -0.91 -11.81
N ASP A 66 22.46 -0.37 -11.76
CA ASP A 66 23.15 -0.11 -10.50
C ASP A 66 22.53 1.11 -9.82
N ALA A 67 22.05 0.92 -8.59
CA ALA A 67 21.32 1.96 -7.86
C ALA A 67 22.23 3.12 -7.41
N TYR A 68 23.55 2.89 -7.35
CA TYR A 68 24.53 3.91 -6.99
C TYR A 68 24.90 4.80 -8.18
N SER A 69 25.20 4.20 -9.33
CA SER A 69 25.68 4.93 -10.50
C SER A 69 24.59 5.58 -11.36
N LYS A 70 23.32 5.16 -11.20
CA LYS A 70 22.11 5.66 -11.88
C LYS A 70 22.34 6.28 -13.26
#